data_AF-A0A6S7JNU2-F1
#
_entry.id   AF-A0A6S7JNU2-F1
#
_cell.length_a   1.000
_cell.length_b   1.000
_cell.length_c   1.000
_cell.angle_alpha   90.00
_cell.angle_beta   90.00
_cell.angle_gamma   90.00
#
_symmetry.space_group_name_H-M   'P 1'
#
loop_
_entity.id
_entity.type
_entity.pdbx_description
1 polymer ?
#
loop_
_entity_poly.entity_id
_entity_poly.type
_entity_poly.pdbx_seq_one_letter_code
_entity_poly.pdbx_strand_id
1 'polypeptide(L)'
;MAEPNEVNTARSFTTYQVTPPSKFSFKSSEWTRWIRRFERFRIATELDKKEEAKQVNALIYTMGDEADDIITSFGLSEQEMKSYETVRDKFENHFIAKRNVIFERAKFNVRIQDENEPVESFITDLHCLAKYCEFGVLKDQLIRDRIVVGLRNKKLSEKLQLDPELTLAKAMAQARQSEEIKKQQNIIHGQKSTGSSEHNIDNISKNRKQPSRDSGEKKF
;
A
#
# COMPACT_ATOMS: atom_id res chain seq x y z
N MET A 1 -33.07 -59.65 -18.33
CA MET A 1 -32.46 -58.44 -18.91
C MET A 1 -33.11 -57.26 -18.22
N ALA A 2 -32.37 -56.52 -17.40
CA ALA A 2 -32.87 -55.34 -16.68
C ALA A 2 -32.20 -54.10 -17.30
N GLU A 3 -33.00 -53.11 -17.69
CA GLU A 3 -32.54 -51.80 -18.17
C GLU A 3 -31.95 -50.98 -17.00
N PRO A 4 -30.84 -50.26 -17.20
CA PRO A 4 -30.34 -49.34 -16.20
C PRO A 4 -31.01 -47.96 -16.34
N ASN A 5 -31.63 -47.50 -15.25
CA ASN A 5 -32.16 -46.15 -15.07
C ASN A 5 -31.04 -45.09 -15.21
N GLU A 6 -31.19 -44.16 -16.16
CA GLU A 6 -30.41 -42.92 -16.21
C GLU A 6 -30.83 -41.99 -15.05
N VAL A 7 -29.94 -41.81 -14.09
CA VAL A 7 -30.06 -40.79 -13.04
C VAL A 7 -29.75 -39.43 -13.67
N ASN A 8 -30.81 -38.71 -14.06
CA ASN A 8 -30.71 -37.31 -14.48
C ASN A 8 -30.30 -36.43 -13.29
N THR A 9 -28.99 -36.22 -13.14
CA THR A 9 -28.43 -35.34 -12.11
C THR A 9 -28.51 -33.91 -12.62
N ALA A 10 -29.61 -33.22 -12.30
CA ALA A 10 -29.69 -31.78 -12.46
C ALA A 10 -28.58 -31.12 -11.62
N ARG A 11 -27.53 -30.62 -12.30
CA ARG A 11 -26.53 -29.76 -11.68
C ARG A 11 -27.22 -28.43 -11.33
N SER A 12 -27.54 -28.24 -10.06
CA SER A 12 -27.88 -26.93 -9.51
C SER A 12 -26.65 -26.02 -9.62
N PHE A 13 -26.65 -25.13 -10.59
CA PHE A 13 -25.71 -24.02 -10.63
C PHE A 13 -26.15 -23.00 -9.57
N THR A 14 -25.30 -22.73 -8.58
CA THR A 14 -25.52 -21.61 -7.67
C THR A 14 -25.42 -20.31 -8.45
N THR A 15 -26.54 -19.62 -8.66
CA THR A 15 -26.54 -18.28 -9.25
C THR A 15 -25.95 -17.32 -8.24
N TYR A 16 -24.72 -16.85 -8.48
CA TYR A 16 -24.11 -15.79 -7.67
C TYR A 16 -24.78 -14.46 -7.99
N GLN A 17 -25.59 -13.94 -7.06
CA GLN A 17 -26.26 -12.66 -7.21
C GLN A 17 -25.31 -11.52 -6.80
N VAL A 18 -24.85 -10.74 -7.79
CA VAL A 18 -23.99 -9.58 -7.53
C VAL A 18 -24.84 -8.44 -6.97
N THR A 19 -24.49 -7.94 -5.78
CA THR A 19 -25.19 -6.82 -5.16
C THR A 19 -24.62 -5.48 -5.63
N PRO A 20 -25.46 -4.43 -5.71
CA PRO A 20 -25.00 -3.09 -5.99
C PRO A 20 -24.02 -2.60 -4.91
N PRO A 21 -23.11 -1.66 -5.23
CA PRO A 21 -22.31 -0.99 -4.22
C PRO A 21 -23.20 -0.31 -3.16
N SER A 22 -22.66 -0.12 -1.96
CA SER A 22 -23.31 0.70 -0.93
C SER A 22 -23.52 2.13 -1.44
N LYS A 23 -24.53 2.83 -0.91
CA LYS A 23 -24.82 4.25 -1.20
C LYS A 23 -23.52 5.07 -1.19
N PHE A 24 -23.38 5.98 -2.15
CA PHE A 24 -22.20 6.85 -2.22
C PHE A 24 -22.22 7.85 -1.05
N SER A 25 -21.05 8.14 -0.49
CA SER A 25 -20.93 9.06 0.65
C SER A 25 -20.85 10.53 0.24
N PHE A 26 -20.81 10.81 -1.07
CA PHE A 26 -20.60 12.15 -1.65
C PHE A 26 -19.28 12.82 -1.25
N LYS A 27 -18.33 12.05 -0.72
CA LYS A 27 -16.95 12.49 -0.50
C LYS A 27 -16.14 12.33 -1.78
N SER A 28 -15.60 13.44 -2.30
CA SER A 28 -14.73 13.47 -3.48
C SER A 28 -13.56 12.47 -3.42
N SER A 29 -13.00 12.23 -2.24
CA SER A 29 -11.90 11.28 -2.03
C SER A 29 -12.31 9.81 -2.22
N GLU A 30 -13.59 9.48 -2.08
CA GLU A 30 -14.10 8.12 -2.19
C GLU A 30 -14.65 7.81 -3.59
N TRP A 31 -14.91 8.85 -4.40
CA TRP A 31 -15.50 8.74 -5.73
C TRP A 31 -14.80 7.68 -6.59
N THR A 32 -13.48 7.76 -6.77
CA THR A 32 -12.72 6.81 -7.61
C THR A 32 -12.88 5.36 -7.15
N ARG A 33 -12.95 5.12 -5.84
CA ARG A 33 -13.16 3.76 -5.30
C ARG A 33 -14.59 3.29 -5.57
N TRP A 34 -15.55 4.18 -5.35
CA TRP A 34 -16.98 3.90 -5.48
C TRP A 34 -17.36 3.65 -6.94
N ILE A 35 -17.02 4.55 -7.86
CA ILE A 35 -17.35 4.42 -9.29
C ILE A 35 -16.75 3.14 -9.88
N ARG A 36 -15.51 2.78 -9.50
CA ARG A 36 -14.88 1.52 -9.91
C ARG A 36 -15.67 0.29 -9.42
N ARG A 37 -16.28 0.36 -8.25
CA ARG A 37 -17.13 -0.74 -7.73
C ARG A 37 -18.45 -0.79 -8.49
N PHE A 38 -19.04 0.36 -8.81
CA PHE A 38 -20.22 0.45 -9.65
C PHE A 38 -19.97 -0.11 -11.06
N GLU A 39 -18.86 0.24 -11.72
CA GLU A 39 -18.52 -0.29 -13.05
C GLU A 39 -18.38 -1.82 -13.06
N ARG A 40 -17.80 -2.40 -12.01
CA ARG A 40 -17.75 -3.86 -11.84
C ARG A 40 -19.14 -4.47 -11.71
N PHE A 41 -20.01 -3.84 -10.91
CA PHE A 41 -21.41 -4.25 -10.80
C PHE A 41 -22.15 -4.14 -12.14
N ARG A 42 -21.93 -3.04 -12.87
CA ARG A 42 -22.53 -2.77 -14.18
C ARG A 42 -22.20 -3.88 -15.18
N ILE A 43 -20.93 -4.27 -15.28
CA ILE A 43 -20.49 -5.37 -16.17
C ILE A 43 -20.98 -6.73 -15.66
N ALA A 44 -20.84 -7.02 -14.37
CA ALA A 44 -21.16 -8.34 -13.82
C ALA A 44 -22.66 -8.67 -13.82
N THR A 45 -23.52 -7.65 -13.89
CA THR A 45 -24.98 -7.80 -14.00
C THR A 45 -25.51 -7.60 -15.41
N GLU A 46 -24.62 -7.47 -16.40
CA GLU A 46 -24.94 -7.15 -17.80
C GLU A 46 -25.76 -5.87 -17.97
N LEU A 47 -25.68 -4.96 -16.99
CA LEU A 47 -26.33 -3.66 -17.06
C LEU A 47 -25.72 -2.82 -18.19
N ASP A 48 -24.43 -3.01 -18.49
CA ASP A 48 -23.74 -2.39 -19.61
C ASP A 48 -24.35 -2.72 -20.98
N LYS A 49 -25.04 -3.86 -21.11
CA LYS A 49 -25.73 -4.28 -22.34
C LYS A 49 -27.17 -3.75 -22.45
N LYS A 50 -27.69 -3.11 -21.40
CA LYS A 50 -29.04 -2.53 -21.39
C LYS A 50 -29.03 -1.14 -22.03
N GLU A 51 -30.20 -0.61 -22.32
CA GLU A 51 -30.36 0.77 -22.79
C GLU A 51 -29.64 1.77 -21.86
N GLU A 52 -28.91 2.72 -22.43
CA GLU A 52 -28.07 3.67 -21.66
C GLU A 52 -28.88 4.44 -20.60
N ALA A 53 -30.11 4.82 -20.91
CA ALA A 53 -31.02 5.45 -19.95
C ALA A 53 -31.25 4.59 -18.70
N LYS A 54 -31.33 3.27 -18.83
CA LYS A 54 -31.44 2.36 -17.66
C LYS A 54 -30.15 2.30 -16.87
N GLN A 55 -29.00 2.42 -17.53
CA GLN A 55 -27.69 2.47 -16.89
C GLN A 55 -27.52 3.76 -16.08
N VAL A 56 -27.94 4.90 -16.64
CA VAL A 56 -27.95 6.20 -15.97
C VAL A 56 -28.85 6.17 -14.74
N ASN A 57 -30.09 5.68 -14.88
CA ASN A 57 -31.01 5.57 -13.74
C ASN A 57 -30.45 4.66 -12.64
N ALA A 58 -29.84 3.53 -13.01
CA ALA A 58 -29.20 2.64 -12.05
C ALA A 58 -28.01 3.30 -11.34
N LEU A 59 -27.21 4.10 -12.05
CA LEU A 59 -26.10 4.88 -11.47
C LEU A 59 -26.63 5.86 -10.42
N ILE A 60 -27.56 6.74 -10.81
CA ILE A 60 -28.12 7.79 -9.93
C ILE A 60 -28.79 7.15 -8.72
N TYR A 61 -29.66 6.15 -8.94
CA TYR A 61 -30.36 5.46 -7.86
C TYR A 61 -29.41 4.79 -6.85
N THR A 62 -28.30 4.20 -7.35
CA THR A 62 -27.32 3.54 -6.46
C THR A 62 -26.45 4.55 -5.72
N MET A 63 -26.21 5.73 -6.30
CA MET A 63 -25.53 6.84 -5.61
C MET A 63 -26.39 7.39 -4.46
N GLY A 64 -27.71 7.44 -4.68
CA GLY A 64 -28.74 7.89 -3.74
C GLY A 64 -29.12 9.36 -3.91
N ASP A 65 -30.09 9.81 -3.13
CA ASP A 65 -30.86 11.05 -3.34
C ASP A 65 -30.04 12.31 -3.64
N GLU A 66 -28.88 12.50 -3.01
CA GLU A 66 -28.04 13.68 -3.26
C GLU A 66 -27.46 13.73 -4.70
N ALA A 67 -27.52 12.62 -5.44
CA ALA A 67 -27.14 12.57 -6.85
C ALA A 67 -28.12 13.32 -7.74
N ASP A 68 -29.41 13.35 -7.39
CA ASP A 68 -30.46 14.06 -8.16
C ASP A 68 -30.26 15.58 -8.10
N ASP A 69 -29.86 16.10 -6.93
CA ASP A 69 -29.53 17.52 -6.77
C ASP A 69 -28.30 17.90 -7.60
N ILE A 70 -27.26 17.06 -7.54
CA ILE A 70 -25.99 17.29 -8.24
C ILE A 70 -26.18 17.20 -9.76
N ILE A 71 -26.89 16.20 -10.27
CA ILE A 71 -27.09 16.06 -11.72
C ILE A 71 -27.92 17.21 -12.30
N THR A 72 -28.90 17.70 -11.54
CA THR A 72 -29.68 18.90 -11.91
C THR A 72 -28.78 20.13 -12.04
N SER A 73 -27.79 20.27 -11.15
CA SER A 73 -26.82 21.36 -11.20
C SER A 73 -25.93 21.37 -12.45
N PHE A 74 -25.81 20.22 -13.16
CA PHE A 74 -24.97 20.12 -14.36
C PHE A 74 -25.58 20.78 -15.60
N GLY A 75 -26.89 21.07 -15.59
CA GLY A 75 -27.58 21.68 -16.72
C GLY A 75 -27.54 20.84 -17.99
N LEU A 76 -27.60 19.51 -17.85
CA LEU A 76 -27.57 18.58 -18.98
C LEU A 76 -28.86 18.65 -19.80
N SER A 77 -28.73 18.56 -21.12
CA SER A 77 -29.87 18.34 -22.01
C SER A 77 -30.47 16.95 -21.83
N GLU A 78 -31.72 16.75 -22.28
CA GLU A 78 -32.37 15.42 -22.24
C GLU A 78 -31.58 14.35 -22.99
N GLN A 79 -30.87 14.74 -24.06
CA GLN A 79 -30.06 13.80 -24.84
C GLN A 79 -28.78 13.41 -24.08
N GLU A 80 -28.14 14.35 -23.40
CA GLU A 80 -26.96 14.08 -22.57
C GLU A 80 -27.32 13.23 -21.34
N MET A 81 -28.50 13.44 -20.74
CA MET A 81 -28.98 12.60 -19.63
C MET A 81 -29.22 11.13 -20.02
N LYS A 82 -29.35 10.83 -21.31
CA LYS A 82 -29.47 9.44 -21.77
C LYS A 82 -28.12 8.75 -21.96
N SER A 83 -27.04 9.53 -22.09
CA SER A 83 -25.70 9.00 -22.31
C SER A 83 -25.02 8.65 -20.98
N TYR A 84 -24.77 7.35 -20.76
CA TYR A 84 -24.09 6.88 -19.56
C TYR A 84 -22.71 7.51 -19.40
N GLU A 85 -21.92 7.54 -20.47
CA GLU A 85 -20.57 8.10 -20.44
C GLU A 85 -20.59 9.59 -20.11
N THR A 86 -21.50 10.35 -20.73
CA THR A 86 -21.62 11.79 -20.47
C THR A 86 -21.98 12.08 -19.01
N VAL A 87 -22.97 11.38 -18.46
CA VAL A 87 -23.40 11.56 -17.07
C VAL A 87 -22.29 11.13 -16.10
N ARG A 88 -21.68 9.97 -16.32
CA ARG A 88 -20.53 9.50 -15.53
C ARG A 88 -19.41 10.53 -15.52
N ASP A 89 -19.06 11.07 -16.68
CA ASP A 89 -17.94 12.01 -16.80
C ASP A 89 -18.26 13.37 -16.16
N LYS A 90 -19.53 13.78 -16.12
CA LYS A 90 -19.95 14.96 -15.36
C LYS A 90 -19.82 14.73 -13.86
N PHE A 91 -20.19 13.56 -13.34
CA PHE A 91 -19.95 13.22 -11.94
C PHE A 91 -18.46 13.05 -11.64
N GLU A 92 -17.69 12.42 -12.54
CA GLU A 92 -16.23 12.35 -12.45
C GLU A 92 -15.68 13.76 -12.33
N ASN A 93 -16.04 14.67 -13.23
CA ASN A 93 -15.65 16.06 -13.14
C ASN A 93 -16.20 16.76 -11.90
N HIS A 94 -17.40 16.50 -11.41
CA HIS A 94 -17.88 17.16 -10.19
C HIS A 94 -17.08 16.74 -8.95
N PHE A 95 -16.82 15.44 -8.80
CA PHE A 95 -16.10 14.91 -7.64
C PHE A 95 -14.57 14.97 -7.81
N ILE A 96 -14.05 15.08 -9.03
CA ILE A 96 -12.60 15.14 -9.34
C ILE A 96 -12.14 16.51 -9.83
N ALA A 97 -13.01 17.41 -10.31
CA ALA A 97 -12.67 18.81 -10.63
C ALA A 97 -12.46 19.63 -9.35
N LYS A 98 -11.39 19.28 -8.67
CA LYS A 98 -10.18 20.09 -8.48
C LYS A 98 -9.35 19.26 -7.52
N ARG A 99 -8.99 18.02 -7.89
CA ARG A 99 -7.91 17.36 -7.18
C ARG A 99 -6.70 18.27 -7.37
N ASN A 100 -6.35 19.00 -6.32
CA ASN A 100 -5.26 19.95 -6.38
C ASN A 100 -3.98 19.13 -6.48
N VAL A 101 -3.55 18.87 -7.71
CA VAL A 101 -2.37 18.04 -8.01
C VAL A 101 -1.16 18.59 -7.24
N ILE A 102 -1.07 19.90 -7.05
CA ILE A 102 -0.02 20.53 -6.26
C ILE A 102 -0.10 20.11 -4.79
N PHE A 103 -1.31 20.09 -4.21
CA PHE A 103 -1.53 19.59 -2.85
C PHE A 103 -1.20 18.10 -2.71
N GLU A 104 -1.62 17.25 -3.66
CA GLU A 104 -1.30 15.82 -3.64
C GLU A 104 0.20 15.56 -3.77
N ARG A 105 0.88 16.31 -4.65
CA ARG A 105 2.34 16.27 -4.79
C ARG A 105 3.04 16.77 -3.54
N ALA A 106 2.52 17.81 -2.88
CA ALA A 106 3.04 18.28 -1.60
C ALA A 106 2.92 17.19 -0.53
N LYS A 107 1.75 16.54 -0.40
CA LYS A 107 1.51 15.42 0.51
C LYS A 107 2.47 14.25 0.26
N PHE A 108 2.67 13.90 -1.01
CA PHE A 108 3.66 12.90 -1.41
C PHE A 108 5.09 13.30 -1.03
N ASN A 109 5.47 14.55 -1.28
CA ASN A 109 6.84 15.02 -1.04
C ASN A 109 7.18 15.19 0.44
N VAL A 110 6.22 15.46 1.32
CA VAL A 110 6.46 15.50 2.78
C VAL A 110 6.41 14.13 3.44
N ARG A 111 6.02 13.07 2.72
CA ARG A 111 5.89 11.73 3.29
C ARG A 111 7.27 11.14 3.62
N ILE A 112 7.45 10.81 4.90
CA ILE A 112 8.62 10.12 5.46
C ILE A 112 8.15 8.94 6.30
N GLN A 113 8.98 7.91 6.47
CA GLN A 113 8.67 6.75 7.31
C GLN A 113 8.63 7.15 8.80
N ASP A 114 7.52 6.84 9.47
CA ASP A 114 7.31 7.20 10.88
C ASP A 114 8.10 6.29 11.85
N GLU A 115 8.19 6.71 13.11
CA GLU A 115 8.80 5.91 14.18
C GLU A 115 7.95 4.66 14.43
N ASN A 116 8.54 3.49 14.18
CA ASN A 116 7.90 2.17 14.23
C ASN A 116 6.98 1.82 13.05
N GLU A 117 6.94 2.64 11.99
CA GLU A 117 6.22 2.25 10.78
C GLU A 117 6.95 1.16 10.01
N PRO A 118 6.30 0.02 9.68
CA PRO A 118 6.88 -0.99 8.79
C PRO A 118 7.20 -0.43 7.41
N VAL A 119 8.33 -0.82 6.84
CA VAL A 119 8.77 -0.40 5.50
C VAL A 119 7.70 -0.69 4.43
N GLU A 120 6.99 -1.81 4.53
CA GLU A 120 5.95 -2.17 3.56
C GLU A 120 4.74 -1.21 3.59
N SER A 121 4.35 -0.75 4.78
CA SER A 121 3.28 0.24 4.93
C SER A 121 3.68 1.57 4.29
N PHE A 122 4.91 2.03 4.55
CA PHE A 122 5.46 3.25 3.95
C PHE A 122 5.46 3.19 2.42
N ILE A 123 5.97 2.09 1.84
CA ILE A 123 5.99 1.89 0.38
C ILE A 123 4.57 1.86 -0.19
N THR A 124 3.64 1.15 0.47
CA THR A 124 2.24 1.06 0.04
C THR A 124 1.58 2.44 0.01
N ASP A 125 1.82 3.25 1.04
CA ASP A 125 1.31 4.62 1.12
C ASP A 125 1.88 5.52 0.03
N LEU A 126 3.17 5.43 -0.29
CA LEU A 126 3.76 6.16 -1.40
C LEU A 126 3.10 5.82 -2.74
N HIS A 127 2.85 4.53 -3.00
CA HIS A 127 2.11 4.11 -4.19
C HIS A 127 0.66 4.63 -4.19
N CYS A 128 0.02 4.71 -3.03
CA CYS A 128 -1.33 5.26 -2.90
C CYS A 128 -1.36 6.77 -3.17
N LEU A 129 -0.43 7.54 -2.61
CA LEU A 129 -0.31 8.99 -2.82
C LEU A 129 0.03 9.31 -4.29
N ALA A 130 0.94 8.56 -4.89
CA ALA A 130 1.37 8.78 -6.27
C ALA A 130 0.24 8.60 -7.31
N LYS A 131 -0.84 7.87 -7.00
CA LYS A 131 -2.02 7.72 -7.89
C LYS A 131 -2.67 9.06 -8.23
N TYR A 132 -2.51 10.03 -7.36
CA TYR A 132 -3.20 11.31 -7.41
C TYR A 132 -2.32 12.48 -7.82
N CYS A 133 -1.03 12.22 -8.06
CA CYS A 133 -0.02 13.23 -8.33
C CYS A 133 0.19 13.52 -9.83
N GLU A 134 -0.46 12.78 -10.73
CA GLU A 134 -0.29 12.92 -12.18
C GLU A 134 1.19 12.92 -12.62
N PHE A 135 1.98 11.99 -12.08
CA PHE A 135 3.41 11.90 -12.40
C PHE A 135 3.71 11.30 -13.77
N GLY A 136 2.70 10.71 -14.43
CA GLY A 136 2.88 10.08 -15.75
C GLY A 136 4.00 9.04 -15.75
N VAL A 137 4.87 9.11 -16.75
CA VAL A 137 6.00 8.19 -16.93
C VAL A 137 7.05 8.26 -15.81
N LEU A 138 7.08 9.35 -15.04
CA LEU A 138 8.05 9.55 -13.95
C LEU A 138 7.60 8.93 -12.62
N LYS A 139 6.40 8.35 -12.56
CA LYS A 139 5.81 7.84 -11.32
C LYS A 139 6.76 6.93 -10.53
N ASP A 140 7.37 5.95 -11.19
CA ASP A 140 8.23 4.98 -10.51
C ASP A 140 9.55 5.60 -10.04
N GLN A 141 10.11 6.54 -10.82
CA GLN A 141 11.30 7.29 -10.43
C GLN A 141 11.04 8.14 -9.20
N LEU A 142 9.90 8.85 -9.15
CA LEU A 142 9.55 9.71 -8.02
C LEU A 142 9.23 8.91 -6.76
N ILE A 143 8.60 7.73 -6.88
CA ILE A 143 8.42 6.80 -5.75
C ILE A 143 9.77 6.32 -5.24
N ARG A 144 10.69 5.90 -6.14
CA ARG A 144 12.05 5.50 -5.77
C ARG A 144 12.74 6.63 -5.00
N ASP A 145 12.74 7.84 -5.55
CA ASP A 145 13.41 8.99 -4.94
C ASP A 145 12.82 9.31 -3.56
N ARG A 146 11.50 9.19 -3.42
CA ARG A 146 10.82 9.38 -2.12
C ARG A 146 11.15 8.28 -1.11
N ILE A 147 11.31 7.02 -1.55
CA ILE A 147 11.83 5.95 -0.69
C ILE A 147 13.23 6.31 -0.21
N VAL A 148 14.13 6.70 -1.11
CA VAL A 148 15.53 7.02 -0.79
C VAL A 148 15.60 8.09 0.30
N VAL A 149 14.91 9.23 0.14
CA VAL A 149 15.00 10.34 1.11
C VAL A 149 14.10 10.15 2.33
N GLY A 150 12.96 9.48 2.17
CA GLY A 150 11.92 9.35 3.18
C GLY A 150 12.14 8.21 4.18
N LEU A 151 13.05 7.27 3.90
CA LEU A 151 13.40 6.21 4.85
C LEU A 151 13.93 6.76 6.18
N ARG A 152 13.51 6.13 7.28
CA ARG A 152 13.97 6.49 8.63
C ARG A 152 15.41 6.05 8.87
N ASN A 153 15.81 4.91 8.28
CA ASN A 153 17.17 4.39 8.35
C ASN A 153 18.12 5.21 7.46
N LYS A 154 18.75 6.24 8.03
CA LYS A 154 19.63 7.16 7.29
C LYS A 154 20.86 6.50 6.68
N LYS A 155 21.45 5.50 7.35
CA LYS A 155 22.55 4.69 6.78
C LYS A 155 22.12 3.92 5.53
N LEU A 156 20.89 3.41 5.52
CA LEU A 156 20.36 2.77 4.30
C LEU A 156 20.10 3.82 3.22
N SER A 157 19.49 4.95 3.57
CA SER A 157 19.27 6.07 2.64
C SER A 157 20.56 6.50 1.93
N GLU A 158 21.65 6.69 2.69
CA GLU A 158 22.99 6.99 2.16
C GLU A 158 23.48 5.88 1.23
N LYS A 159 23.35 4.61 1.62
CA LYS A 159 23.74 3.47 0.79
C LYS A 159 22.98 3.43 -0.54
N LEU A 160 21.68 3.74 -0.53
CA LEU A 160 20.86 3.77 -1.74
C LEU A 160 21.32 4.88 -2.70
N GLN A 161 21.73 6.05 -2.17
CA GLN A 161 22.23 7.17 -2.98
C GLN A 161 23.55 6.87 -3.69
N LEU A 162 24.31 5.87 -3.22
CA LEU A 162 25.58 5.45 -3.85
C LEU A 162 25.39 4.54 -5.07
N ASP A 163 24.18 4.02 -5.33
CA ASP A 163 23.90 3.19 -6.51
C ASP A 163 23.39 4.08 -7.66
N PRO A 164 24.23 4.39 -8.69
CA PRO A 164 23.81 5.23 -9.82
C PRO A 164 22.72 4.55 -10.68
N GLU A 165 22.61 3.22 -10.62
CA GLU A 165 21.67 2.40 -11.38
C GLU A 165 20.51 1.91 -10.49
N LEU A 166 20.19 2.68 -9.44
CA LEU A 166 19.12 2.34 -8.51
C LEU A 166 17.75 2.40 -9.21
N THR A 167 17.06 1.27 -9.23
CA THR A 167 15.68 1.16 -9.71
C THR A 167 14.71 1.14 -8.52
N LEU A 168 13.43 1.42 -8.77
CA LEU A 168 12.38 1.31 -7.75
C LEU A 168 12.36 -0.09 -7.12
N ALA A 169 12.44 -1.14 -7.93
CA ALA A 169 12.47 -2.53 -7.46
C ALA A 169 13.66 -2.81 -6.54
N LYS A 170 14.87 -2.34 -6.90
CA LYS A 170 16.07 -2.49 -6.06
C LYS A 170 15.91 -1.75 -4.73
N ALA A 171 15.43 -0.50 -4.75
CA ALA A 171 15.22 0.30 -3.55
C ALA A 171 14.23 -0.37 -2.58
N MET A 172 13.11 -0.87 -3.08
CA MET A 172 12.11 -1.60 -2.29
C MET A 172 12.68 -2.89 -1.70
N ALA A 173 13.41 -3.68 -2.49
CA ALA A 173 14.02 -4.92 -2.02
C ALA A 173 15.05 -4.67 -0.91
N GLN A 174 15.94 -3.68 -1.08
CA GLN A 174 16.96 -3.33 -0.09
C GLN A 174 16.33 -2.75 1.19
N ALA A 175 15.25 -1.96 1.08
CA ALA A 175 14.51 -1.46 2.23
C ALA A 175 13.89 -2.60 3.06
N ARG A 176 13.21 -3.55 2.40
CA ARG A 176 12.63 -4.74 3.06
C ARG A 176 13.71 -5.60 3.71
N GLN A 177 14.78 -5.90 2.99
CA GLN A 177 15.88 -6.72 3.50
C GLN A 177 16.56 -6.05 4.71
N SER A 178 16.75 -4.72 4.69
CA SER A 178 17.34 -4.02 5.82
C SER A 178 16.46 -4.07 7.07
N GLU A 179 15.13 -4.04 6.93
CA GLU A 179 14.22 -4.18 8.07
C GLU A 179 14.30 -5.60 8.65
N GLU A 180 14.28 -6.61 7.78
CA GLU A 180 14.35 -8.02 8.18
C GLU A 180 15.67 -8.34 8.89
N ILE A 181 16.81 -7.89 8.35
CA ILE A 181 18.11 -8.08 8.99
C ILE A 181 18.13 -7.42 10.38
N LYS A 182 17.55 -6.22 10.56
CA LYS A 182 17.50 -5.59 11.88
C LYS A 182 16.68 -6.41 12.89
N LYS A 183 15.54 -6.97 12.47
CA LYS A 183 14.74 -7.89 13.31
C LYS A 183 15.57 -9.11 13.72
N GLN A 184 16.26 -9.74 12.78
CA GLN A 184 17.11 -10.90 13.03
C GLN A 184 18.31 -10.58 13.94
N GLN A 185 18.95 -9.42 13.74
CA GLN A 185 20.06 -8.98 14.58
C GLN A 185 19.63 -8.73 16.03
N ASN A 186 18.42 -8.22 16.27
CA ASN A 186 17.88 -8.06 17.62
C ASN A 186 17.71 -9.41 18.33
N ILE A 187 17.38 -10.48 17.61
CA ILE A 187 17.29 -11.85 18.17
C ILE A 187 18.69 -12.34 18.58
N ILE A 188 19.67 -12.21 17.68
CA ILE A 188 21.07 -12.65 17.92
C ILE A 188 21.69 -11.89 19.11
N HIS A 189 21.46 -10.58 19.21
CA HIS A 189 22.02 -9.76 20.28
C HIS A 189 21.25 -9.89 21.60
N GLY A 190 19.93 -10.10 21.56
CA GLY A 190 19.12 -10.35 22.75
C GLY A 190 19.48 -11.64 23.49
N GLN A 191 19.94 -12.67 22.76
CA GLN A 191 20.38 -13.95 23.33
C GLN A 191 21.75 -13.90 24.02
N LYS A 192 22.59 -12.89 23.76
CA LYS A 192 23.92 -12.78 24.41
C LYS A 192 23.86 -12.27 25.86
N SER A 193 22.71 -11.78 26.32
CA SER A 193 22.54 -11.17 27.66
C SER A 193 22.09 -12.15 28.75
N THR A 194 21.85 -13.42 28.46
CA THR A 194 21.31 -14.41 29.43
C THR A 194 22.26 -15.56 29.77
N GLY A 195 23.56 -15.46 29.43
CA GLY A 195 24.53 -16.54 29.68
C GLY A 195 25.89 -16.04 30.17
N SER A 196 25.95 -15.44 31.36
CA SER A 196 27.22 -15.19 32.07
C SER A 196 26.98 -15.10 33.58
N SER A 197 26.55 -16.21 34.18
CA SER A 197 26.72 -16.45 35.61
C SER A 197 27.17 -17.89 35.80
N GLU A 198 28.30 -18.04 36.50
CA GLU A 198 28.76 -19.24 37.21
C GLU A 198 29.43 -20.37 36.39
N HIS A 199 30.76 -20.38 36.41
CA HIS A 199 31.50 -21.50 36.99
C HIS A 199 32.84 -21.01 37.57
N ASN A 200 32.85 -20.87 38.90
CA ASN A 200 34.04 -21.03 39.73
C ASN A 200 34.29 -22.54 39.94
N ILE A 201 35.49 -22.89 40.46
CA ILE A 201 36.08 -24.23 40.78
C ILE A 201 37.24 -24.50 39.80
N ASP A 202 38.51 -24.71 40.18
CA ASP A 202 39.09 -25.07 41.48
C ASP A 202 40.57 -24.65 41.60
N ASN A 203 41.02 -24.63 42.85
CA ASN A 203 42.36 -24.28 43.30
C ASN A 203 43.28 -25.53 43.39
N ILE A 204 44.60 -25.29 43.46
CA ILE A 204 45.70 -26.20 43.88
C ILE A 204 46.46 -26.98 42.78
N SER A 205 47.71 -26.54 42.50
CA SER A 205 48.88 -27.27 42.99
C SER A 205 50.18 -26.43 43.00
N LYS A 206 50.97 -26.65 44.04
CA LYS A 206 52.19 -25.96 44.45
C LYS A 206 53.38 -26.35 43.57
N ASN A 207 54.25 -25.39 43.19
CA ASN A 207 55.66 -25.38 43.63
C ASN A 207 56.48 -24.20 43.06
N ARG A 208 56.97 -23.35 43.98
CA ARG A 208 58.39 -23.09 44.25
C ARG A 208 59.28 -22.56 43.09
N LYS A 209 59.58 -21.26 43.13
CA LYS A 209 60.91 -20.65 43.42
C LYS A 209 60.94 -19.17 42.97
N GLN A 210 61.05 -18.25 43.94
CA GLN A 210 61.85 -17.01 43.80
C GLN A 210 63.32 -17.36 44.13
N PRO A 211 64.36 -16.50 43.90
CA PRO A 211 64.35 -15.04 43.64
C PRO A 211 65.24 -14.64 42.40
N SER A 212 65.29 -13.40 41.91
CA SER A 212 65.95 -12.23 42.52
C SER A 212 66.03 -11.03 41.55
N ARG A 213 65.97 -9.82 42.13
CA ARG A 213 66.67 -8.51 41.88
C ARG A 213 67.01 -8.13 40.41
N ASP A 214 66.85 -6.91 39.93
CA ASP A 214 67.23 -5.62 40.54
C ASP A 214 66.71 -4.42 39.72
N SER A 215 66.56 -3.29 40.43
CA SER A 215 66.75 -1.86 40.06
C SER A 215 66.19 -1.23 38.76
N GLY A 216 65.55 -0.06 38.93
CA GLY A 216 65.33 0.89 37.83
C GLY A 216 64.19 1.90 38.01
N GLU A 217 64.40 2.91 38.85
CA GLU A 217 63.53 4.07 39.08
C GLU A 217 63.28 4.98 37.85
N LYS A 218 62.07 5.60 37.83
CA LYS A 218 61.76 7.02 37.49
C LYS A 218 62.08 7.51 36.06
N LYS A 219 61.39 8.46 35.41
CA LYS A 219 60.41 9.51 35.76
C LYS A 219 60.01 10.17 34.42
N PHE A 220 58.79 10.71 34.38
CA PHE A 220 58.19 11.64 33.40
C PHE A 220 57.92 11.13 31.98
#